data_AF-A0A3B9CXT0-F1
#
_entry.id   AF-A0A3B9CXT0-F1
#
_cell.length_a   1.000
_cell.length_b   1.000
_cell.length_c   1.000
_cell.angle_alpha   90.00
_cell.angle_beta   90.00
_cell.angle_gamma   90.00
#
_symmetry.space_group_name_H-M   'P 1'
#
loop_
_entity.id
_entity.type
_entity.pdbx_description
1 polymer ?
#
loop_
_entity_poly.entity_id
_entity_poly.type
_entity_poly.pdbx_seq_one_letter_code
_entity_poly.pdbx_strand_id
1 'polypeptide(L)'
;MSESPPLFRLTVLTLLLPVPAISNELTQTAAREQLIRVVDFYRTKVGYEGAYLWKYSADLTHQEGEGIATRTSGWTQPPGAPTVGEAYLEAWRLSGEQVCLDAAVEVAHALIRSQLKSGGWSSHFDLGPKGRSYAYRMLGDKAGRNNRTTFDDNKSQSALMLIMHVDEELEFKDAKIHEAVGYALQQMLAAQYPNGAWPQQYSEPPDPGQFPVLKASYPDNWSREWPKPRYTEFYTLNDNNMSHIVDMLFEAERIYDRKDCRDAAIRTGEFFLMAQMPEPQPGWAQQYDRNMHPAWARKFEPAAVTGGESQAVMRTLLRLYQFTADRRFADAVPPAIAYYQKSQLEDGKLARFYELKTNRPLFFTKDYQLTYSDADMPTHYSFKVGSRLDSIEQEWKRLNSLAADDLLPKHTFSSKLKRSRKIQERAEEVVNQLDSRGAWVETGKMRHTDSVKLIDMNTYTRNLKILAAWAGAK
;
A
#
# COMPACT_ATOMS: atom_id res chain seq x y z
N MET A 1 42.78 -11.41 -92.36
CA MET A 1 41.67 -12.31 -91.96
C MET A 1 41.77 -12.55 -90.47
N SER A 2 40.63 -12.52 -89.77
CA SER A 2 40.43 -12.67 -88.32
C SER A 2 40.51 -11.37 -87.49
N GLU A 3 39.47 -10.54 -87.60
CA GLU A 3 39.06 -9.64 -86.51
C GLU A 3 38.11 -10.40 -85.55
N SER A 4 38.38 -10.32 -84.25
CA SER A 4 37.62 -10.98 -83.18
C SER A 4 36.42 -10.11 -82.73
N PRO A 5 35.29 -10.71 -82.33
CA PRO A 5 34.09 -9.96 -81.92
C PRO A 5 34.18 -9.46 -80.45
N PRO A 6 33.42 -8.41 -80.08
CA PRO A 6 33.51 -7.80 -78.76
C PRO A 6 32.76 -8.57 -77.67
N LEU A 7 33.37 -8.63 -76.48
CA LEU A 7 32.80 -9.16 -75.24
C LEU A 7 31.64 -8.29 -74.72
N PHE A 8 30.44 -8.86 -74.63
CA PHE A 8 29.35 -8.30 -73.83
C PHE A 8 29.58 -8.60 -72.33
N ARG A 9 29.77 -7.55 -71.52
CA ARG A 9 29.73 -7.66 -70.05
C ARG A 9 28.27 -7.68 -69.58
N LEU A 10 27.85 -8.81 -69.01
CA LEU A 10 26.56 -8.94 -68.34
C LEU A 10 26.68 -8.34 -66.92
N THR A 11 26.13 -7.15 -66.70
CA THR A 11 26.00 -6.56 -65.35
C THR A 11 24.79 -7.19 -64.67
N VAL A 12 24.99 -8.13 -63.76
CA VAL A 12 23.92 -8.67 -62.91
C VAL A 12 23.59 -7.64 -61.83
N LEU A 13 22.49 -6.91 -62.02
CA LEU A 13 21.93 -6.00 -61.03
C LEU A 13 21.16 -6.83 -59.98
N THR A 14 21.76 -7.08 -58.82
CA THR A 14 21.07 -7.74 -57.70
C THR A 14 20.12 -6.72 -57.06
N LEU A 15 18.83 -6.77 -57.43
CA LEU A 15 17.79 -6.05 -56.70
C LEU A 15 17.63 -6.70 -55.31
N LEU A 16 18.27 -6.09 -54.31
CA LEU A 16 17.94 -6.30 -52.91
C LEU A 16 16.56 -5.69 -52.66
N LEU A 17 15.52 -6.51 -52.76
CA LEU A 17 14.20 -6.13 -52.25
C LEU A 17 14.32 -5.96 -50.73
N PRO A 18 13.88 -4.82 -50.15
CA PRO A 18 13.80 -4.68 -48.71
C PRO A 18 12.82 -5.73 -48.19
N VAL A 19 13.30 -6.66 -47.38
CA VAL A 19 12.43 -7.52 -46.57
C VAL A 19 11.66 -6.58 -45.64
N PRO A 20 10.33 -6.51 -45.70
CA PRO A 20 9.59 -5.73 -44.72
C PRO A 20 9.88 -6.37 -43.36
N ALA A 21 10.44 -5.60 -42.43
CA ALA A 21 10.46 -5.97 -41.04
C ALA A 21 9.00 -6.09 -40.61
N ILE A 22 8.48 -7.32 -40.57
CA ILE A 22 7.21 -7.60 -39.94
C ILE A 22 7.45 -7.41 -38.45
N SER A 23 7.33 -6.17 -37.96
CA SER A 23 7.04 -5.95 -36.55
C SER A 23 5.64 -6.52 -36.35
N ASN A 24 5.55 -7.79 -35.93
CA ASN A 24 4.27 -8.37 -35.56
C ASN A 24 3.77 -7.61 -34.34
N GLU A 25 2.90 -6.63 -34.60
CA GLU A 25 2.15 -5.91 -33.58
C GLU A 25 1.53 -6.90 -32.59
N LEU A 26 1.57 -6.60 -31.30
CA LEU A 26 1.03 -7.49 -30.27
C LEU A 26 -0.49 -7.51 -30.38
N THR A 27 -1.03 -8.60 -30.94
CA THR A 27 -2.48 -8.80 -30.99
C THR A 27 -3.03 -9.06 -29.58
N GLN A 28 -4.34 -8.84 -29.37
CA GLN A 28 -4.98 -9.13 -28.09
C GLN A 28 -4.94 -10.62 -27.74
N THR A 29 -5.04 -11.50 -28.74
CA THR A 29 -4.91 -12.95 -28.53
C THR A 29 -3.51 -13.30 -28.04
N ALA A 30 -2.46 -12.78 -28.70
CA ALA A 30 -1.09 -12.97 -28.24
C ALA A 30 -0.87 -12.36 -26.84
N ALA A 31 -1.48 -11.21 -26.53
CA ALA A 31 -1.41 -10.60 -25.20
C ALA A 31 -2.07 -11.48 -24.12
N ARG A 32 -3.22 -12.12 -24.42
CA ARG A 32 -3.87 -13.08 -23.52
C ARG A 32 -3.00 -14.31 -23.28
N GLU A 33 -2.40 -14.87 -24.32
CA GLU A 33 -1.48 -16.00 -24.19
C GLU A 33 -0.28 -15.67 -23.32
N GLN A 34 0.32 -14.48 -23.49
CA GLN A 34 1.39 -14.02 -22.61
C GLN A 34 0.90 -13.76 -21.18
N LEU A 35 -0.30 -13.20 -21.01
CA LEU A 35 -0.88 -12.98 -19.69
C LEU A 35 -1.04 -14.30 -18.92
N ILE A 36 -1.62 -15.32 -19.56
CA ILE A 36 -1.78 -16.67 -18.97
C ILE A 36 -0.42 -17.26 -18.61
N ARG A 37 0.55 -17.22 -19.53
CA ARG A 37 1.91 -17.73 -19.30
C ARG A 37 2.60 -17.03 -18.12
N VAL A 38 2.45 -15.70 -18.02
CA VAL A 38 2.98 -14.92 -16.90
C VAL A 38 2.30 -15.33 -15.60
N VAL A 39 0.98 -15.38 -15.54
CA VAL A 39 0.25 -15.76 -14.32
C VAL A 39 0.67 -17.16 -13.87
N ASP A 40 0.76 -18.13 -14.78
CA ASP A 40 1.17 -19.50 -14.47
C ASP A 40 2.59 -19.57 -13.88
N PHE A 41 3.56 -18.86 -14.46
CA PHE A 41 4.92 -18.84 -13.93
C PHE A 41 4.96 -18.26 -12.50
N TYR A 42 4.33 -17.10 -12.28
CA TYR A 42 4.37 -16.45 -10.98
C TYR A 42 3.58 -17.22 -9.92
N ARG A 43 2.43 -17.80 -10.28
CA ARG A 43 1.62 -18.62 -9.38
C ARG A 43 2.31 -19.92 -8.98
N THR A 44 2.95 -20.61 -9.93
CA THR A 44 3.47 -21.97 -9.69
C THR A 44 4.95 -22.03 -9.34
N LYS A 45 5.77 -21.04 -9.76
CA LYS A 45 7.22 -21.04 -9.54
C LYS A 45 7.66 -19.99 -8.52
N VAL A 46 7.05 -18.79 -8.54
CA VAL A 46 7.44 -17.68 -7.66
C VAL A 46 6.69 -17.73 -6.32
N GLY A 47 5.36 -17.63 -6.36
CA GLY A 47 4.49 -17.72 -5.18
C GLY A 47 4.42 -19.13 -4.60
N TYR A 48 4.01 -19.26 -3.34
CA TYR A 48 3.75 -20.54 -2.68
C TYR A 48 2.31 -20.58 -2.19
N GLU A 49 1.41 -21.19 -2.96
CA GLU A 49 -0.01 -21.33 -2.61
C GLU A 49 -0.64 -20.01 -2.15
N GLY A 50 -0.49 -18.96 -2.97
CA GLY A 50 -0.94 -17.60 -2.67
C GLY A 50 -0.04 -16.77 -1.74
N ALA A 51 1.03 -17.33 -1.18
CA ALA A 51 2.03 -16.57 -0.44
C ALA A 51 3.04 -15.90 -1.37
N TYR A 52 3.21 -14.57 -1.23
CA TYR A 52 4.19 -13.78 -1.96
C TYR A 52 5.03 -12.89 -1.03
N LEU A 53 6.27 -12.66 -1.43
CA LEU A 53 7.29 -11.79 -0.82
C LEU A 53 7.55 -10.56 -1.70
N TRP A 54 8.51 -9.71 -1.34
CA TRP A 54 8.80 -8.51 -2.13
C TRP A 54 9.66 -8.81 -3.35
N LYS A 55 10.71 -9.62 -3.16
CA LYS A 55 11.73 -9.88 -4.17
C LYS A 55 12.19 -11.33 -4.14
N TYR A 56 12.57 -11.81 -5.31
CA TYR A 56 13.14 -13.15 -5.55
C TYR A 56 14.37 -13.03 -6.44
N SER A 57 15.43 -13.77 -6.16
CA SER A 57 16.54 -13.87 -7.11
C SER A 57 16.04 -14.49 -8.42
N ALA A 58 16.66 -14.14 -9.56
CA ALA A 58 16.18 -14.59 -10.86
C ALA A 58 16.19 -16.12 -11.02
N ASP A 59 17.05 -16.83 -10.30
CA ASP A 59 17.13 -18.29 -10.24
C ASP A 59 16.22 -18.91 -9.15
N LEU A 60 15.50 -18.09 -8.39
CA LEU A 60 14.59 -18.45 -7.30
C LEU A 60 15.26 -19.16 -6.12
N THR A 61 16.59 -19.07 -5.99
CA THR A 61 17.33 -19.63 -4.85
C THR A 61 17.20 -18.78 -3.59
N HIS A 62 16.92 -17.49 -3.74
CA HIS A 62 16.76 -16.53 -2.65
C HIS A 62 15.46 -15.75 -2.78
N GLN A 63 14.87 -15.40 -1.64
CA GLN A 63 13.63 -14.63 -1.56
C GLN A 63 13.62 -13.81 -0.26
N GLU A 64 13.04 -12.62 -0.31
CA GLU A 64 13.04 -11.72 0.85
C GLU A 64 11.79 -10.85 0.94
N GLY A 65 11.41 -10.58 2.19
CA GLY A 65 10.62 -9.42 2.56
C GLY A 65 11.51 -8.44 3.32
N GLU A 66 11.02 -7.92 4.44
CA GLU A 66 11.84 -7.06 5.31
C GLU A 66 13.02 -7.82 5.95
N GLY A 67 12.85 -9.12 6.16
CA GLY A 67 13.86 -10.02 6.72
C GLY A 67 13.92 -11.36 5.99
N ILE A 68 14.64 -12.30 6.60
CA ILE A 68 14.87 -13.64 6.05
C ILE A 68 13.53 -14.38 5.88
N ALA A 69 13.25 -14.78 4.64
CA ALA A 69 12.07 -15.54 4.27
C ALA A 69 12.42 -16.98 3.90
N THR A 70 11.43 -17.87 3.95
CA THR A 70 11.54 -19.24 3.42
C THR A 70 10.53 -19.43 2.31
N ARG A 71 10.66 -20.51 1.52
CA ARG A 71 9.76 -20.83 0.38
C ARG A 71 8.28 -20.70 0.73
N THR A 72 7.90 -21.08 1.95
CA THR A 72 6.52 -21.10 2.46
C THR A 72 6.07 -19.80 3.13
N SER A 73 6.93 -18.78 3.17
CA SER A 73 6.66 -17.50 3.80
C SER A 73 5.96 -16.54 2.86
N GLY A 74 5.04 -15.74 3.40
CA GLY A 74 4.41 -14.62 2.72
C GLY A 74 4.53 -13.34 3.55
N TRP A 75 4.54 -12.20 2.88
CA TRP A 75 4.54 -10.88 3.52
C TRP A 75 3.17 -10.23 3.37
N THR A 76 2.65 -9.66 4.46
CA THR A 76 1.41 -8.84 4.38
C THR A 76 1.73 -7.41 4.00
N GLN A 77 2.91 -6.91 4.39
CA GLN A 77 3.36 -5.57 4.03
C GLN A 77 3.53 -5.45 2.51
N PRO A 78 2.97 -4.41 1.87
CA PRO A 78 3.17 -4.13 0.46
C PRO A 78 4.66 -4.06 0.07
N PRO A 79 5.07 -4.57 -1.12
CA PRO A 79 4.24 -5.17 -2.17
C PRO A 79 4.04 -6.70 -1.99
N GLY A 80 3.82 -7.18 -0.77
CA GLY A 80 3.60 -8.60 -0.48
C GLY A 80 2.27 -9.16 -1.00
N ALA A 81 1.80 -10.24 -0.37
CA ALA A 81 0.65 -11.02 -0.82
C ALA A 81 -0.61 -10.18 -1.11
N PRO A 82 -1.07 -9.25 -0.25
CA PRO A 82 -2.25 -8.45 -0.55
C PRO A 82 -2.11 -7.62 -1.84
N THR A 83 -0.95 -7.02 -2.07
CA THR A 83 -0.67 -6.22 -3.29
C THR A 83 -0.70 -7.09 -4.55
N VAL A 84 -0.15 -8.31 -4.47
CA VAL A 84 -0.16 -9.25 -5.60
C VAL A 84 -1.58 -9.75 -5.89
N GLY A 85 -2.35 -10.09 -4.86
CA GLY A 85 -3.75 -10.51 -5.03
C GLY A 85 -4.64 -9.43 -5.64
N GLU A 86 -4.48 -8.17 -5.22
CA GLU A 86 -5.21 -7.04 -5.83
C GLU A 86 -4.84 -6.84 -7.29
N ALA A 87 -3.56 -7.03 -7.65
CA ALA A 87 -3.12 -6.95 -9.03
C ALA A 87 -3.72 -8.07 -9.90
N TYR A 88 -3.86 -9.28 -9.36
CA TYR A 88 -4.56 -10.38 -10.04
C TYR A 88 -6.05 -10.07 -10.23
N LEU A 89 -6.72 -9.55 -9.20
CA LEU A 89 -8.13 -9.20 -9.28
C LEU A 89 -8.37 -8.05 -10.29
N GLU A 90 -7.50 -7.05 -10.30
CA GLU A 90 -7.53 -5.98 -11.30
C GLU A 90 -7.26 -6.52 -12.72
N ALA A 91 -6.32 -7.44 -12.88
CA ALA A 91 -6.04 -8.10 -14.15
C ALA A 91 -7.23 -8.93 -14.66
N TRP A 92 -7.94 -9.61 -13.76
CA TRP A 92 -9.22 -10.29 -14.08
C TRP A 92 -10.25 -9.29 -14.61
N ARG A 93 -10.53 -8.21 -13.87
CA ARG A 93 -11.53 -7.20 -14.25
C ARG A 93 -11.22 -6.55 -15.61
N LEU A 94 -9.94 -6.33 -15.89
CA LEU A 94 -9.48 -5.78 -17.18
C LEU A 94 -9.59 -6.79 -18.33
N SER A 95 -9.04 -7.99 -18.17
CA SER A 95 -8.87 -8.95 -19.26
C SER A 95 -10.07 -9.89 -19.45
N GLY A 96 -10.68 -10.34 -18.35
CA GLY A 96 -11.62 -11.45 -18.30
C GLY A 96 -10.96 -12.84 -18.31
N GLU A 97 -9.64 -12.94 -18.09
CA GLU A 97 -8.93 -14.23 -18.06
C GLU A 97 -9.06 -14.90 -16.70
N GLN A 98 -9.75 -16.05 -16.65
CA GLN A 98 -10.11 -16.76 -15.41
C GLN A 98 -8.90 -17.10 -14.53
N VAL A 99 -7.74 -17.39 -15.13
CA VAL A 99 -6.51 -17.70 -14.41
C VAL A 99 -6.09 -16.55 -13.46
N CYS A 100 -6.44 -15.31 -13.79
CA CYS A 100 -6.19 -14.16 -12.91
C CYS A 100 -7.11 -14.20 -11.68
N LEU A 101 -8.40 -14.51 -11.84
CA LEU A 101 -9.34 -14.62 -10.73
C LEU A 101 -8.94 -15.79 -9.81
N ASP A 102 -8.61 -16.95 -10.39
CA ASP A 102 -8.16 -18.12 -9.63
C ASP A 102 -6.92 -17.81 -8.79
N ALA A 103 -5.98 -17.01 -9.34
CA ALA A 103 -4.79 -16.57 -8.61
C ALA A 103 -5.13 -15.59 -7.47
N ALA A 104 -6.07 -14.66 -7.67
CA ALA A 104 -6.53 -13.75 -6.62
C ALA A 104 -7.20 -14.52 -5.46
N VAL A 105 -8.04 -15.51 -5.79
CA VAL A 105 -8.70 -16.39 -4.80
C VAL A 105 -7.68 -17.20 -4.00
N GLU A 106 -6.64 -17.73 -4.66
CA GLU A 106 -5.56 -18.46 -3.99
C GLU A 106 -4.82 -17.58 -2.96
N VAL A 107 -4.55 -16.31 -3.30
CA VAL A 107 -3.97 -15.33 -2.37
C VAL A 107 -4.91 -15.04 -1.20
N ALA A 108 -6.20 -14.84 -1.45
CA ALA A 108 -7.19 -14.62 -0.37
C ALA A 108 -7.21 -15.82 0.60
N HIS A 109 -7.19 -17.05 0.09
CA HIS A 109 -7.12 -18.26 0.92
C HIS A 109 -5.81 -18.38 1.71
N ALA A 110 -4.67 -17.93 1.16
CA ALA A 110 -3.40 -17.84 1.89
C ALA A 110 -3.48 -16.89 3.09
N LEU A 111 -4.14 -15.73 2.91
CA LEU A 111 -4.38 -14.78 3.99
C LEU A 111 -5.33 -15.37 5.05
N ILE A 112 -6.39 -16.08 4.65
CA ILE A 112 -7.29 -16.76 5.60
C ILE A 112 -6.54 -17.81 6.43
N ARG A 113 -5.64 -18.57 5.80
CA ARG A 113 -4.75 -19.55 6.48
C ARG A 113 -3.81 -18.94 7.49
N SER A 114 -3.46 -17.67 7.34
CA SER A 114 -2.54 -16.94 8.21
C SER A 114 -3.23 -15.94 9.15
N GLN A 115 -4.57 -15.88 9.14
CA GLN A 115 -5.31 -14.95 10.01
C GLN A 115 -5.18 -15.37 11.48
N LEU A 116 -4.83 -14.40 12.32
CA LEU A 116 -4.60 -14.59 13.75
C LEU A 116 -5.90 -14.68 14.54
N LYS A 117 -5.85 -15.26 15.74
CA LYS A 117 -6.97 -15.24 16.70
C LYS A 117 -7.36 -13.81 17.09
N SER A 118 -6.40 -12.88 17.10
CA SER A 118 -6.64 -11.44 17.30
C SER A 118 -7.40 -10.74 16.17
N GLY A 119 -7.68 -11.43 15.05
CA GLY A 119 -8.56 -10.92 13.99
C GLY A 119 -7.84 -10.48 12.72
N GLY A 120 -6.71 -9.79 12.84
CA GLY A 120 -5.92 -9.34 11.68
C GLY A 120 -4.71 -10.22 11.38
N TRP A 121 -3.64 -9.59 10.89
CA TRP A 121 -2.41 -10.27 10.46
C TRP A 121 -1.16 -9.67 11.09
N SER A 122 -0.11 -10.48 11.21
CA SER A 122 1.26 -10.02 11.47
C SER A 122 1.93 -9.48 10.20
N SER A 123 3.11 -8.86 10.31
CA SER A 123 3.87 -8.32 9.15
C SER A 123 4.25 -9.36 8.10
N HIS A 124 4.40 -10.60 8.53
CA HIS A 124 4.66 -11.74 7.68
C HIS A 124 3.97 -12.96 8.26
N PHE A 125 3.83 -13.98 7.43
CA PHE A 125 3.27 -15.26 7.77
C PHE A 125 4.08 -16.36 7.11
N ASP A 126 3.87 -17.57 7.57
CA ASP A 126 4.42 -18.79 6.99
C ASP A 126 3.33 -19.85 6.95
N LEU A 127 3.17 -20.48 5.78
CA LEU A 127 2.20 -21.55 5.53
C LEU A 127 2.80 -22.95 5.79
N GLY A 128 4.10 -23.02 6.06
CA GLY A 128 4.84 -24.22 6.39
C GLY A 128 5.02 -24.39 7.91
N PRO A 129 6.06 -25.15 8.32
CA PRO A 129 6.29 -25.48 9.73
C PRO A 129 6.52 -24.25 10.64
N LYS A 130 7.13 -23.17 10.13
CA LYS A 130 7.38 -21.95 10.93
C LYS A 130 6.08 -21.23 11.29
N GLY A 131 5.03 -21.42 10.49
CA GLY A 131 3.68 -20.94 10.75
C GLY A 131 3.11 -21.38 12.09
N ARG A 132 3.54 -22.52 12.63
CA ARG A 132 3.08 -23.05 13.93
C ARG A 132 3.48 -22.18 15.13
N SER A 133 4.37 -21.22 14.97
CA SER A 133 4.67 -20.23 16.01
C SER A 133 3.58 -19.15 16.17
N TYR A 134 2.77 -18.95 15.13
CA TYR A 134 1.67 -18.00 15.11
C TYR A 134 0.38 -18.57 15.66
N ALA A 135 -0.40 -17.71 16.28
CA ALA A 135 -1.73 -18.02 16.78
C ALA A 135 -2.76 -18.01 15.63
N TYR A 136 -2.48 -18.74 14.54
CA TYR A 136 -3.44 -18.84 13.43
C TYR A 136 -4.72 -19.52 13.90
N ARG A 137 -5.86 -18.90 13.58
CA ARG A 137 -7.18 -19.36 14.01
C ARG A 137 -7.47 -20.79 13.53
N MET A 138 -7.10 -21.10 12.28
CA MET A 138 -7.37 -22.40 11.66
C MET A 138 -6.55 -23.55 12.23
N LEU A 139 -5.49 -23.27 13.00
CA LEU A 139 -4.72 -24.31 13.68
C LEU A 139 -5.33 -24.73 15.03
N GLY A 140 -6.31 -23.99 15.56
CA GLY A 140 -6.97 -24.30 16.83
C GLY A 140 -5.97 -24.43 17.98
N ASP A 141 -5.97 -25.58 18.65
CA ASP A 141 -5.06 -25.91 19.77
C ASP A 141 -3.62 -26.18 19.32
N LYS A 142 -3.39 -26.41 18.02
CA LYS A 142 -2.04 -26.60 17.45
C LYS A 142 -1.36 -25.27 17.10
N ALA A 143 -2.06 -24.15 17.29
CA ALA A 143 -1.54 -22.82 17.02
C ALA A 143 -0.49 -22.42 18.06
N GLY A 144 0.46 -21.59 17.65
CA GLY A 144 1.44 -21.00 18.54
C GLY A 144 0.88 -19.81 19.32
N ARG A 145 1.80 -19.00 19.87
CA ARG A 145 1.46 -17.89 20.78
C ARG A 145 1.54 -16.51 20.14
N ASN A 146 2.14 -16.37 18.94
CA ASN A 146 2.28 -15.06 18.32
C ASN A 146 0.92 -14.61 17.76
N ASN A 147 0.19 -13.82 18.55
CA ASN A 147 -1.16 -13.32 18.24
C ASN A 147 -1.17 -11.81 17.98
N ARG A 148 -0.08 -11.25 17.44
CA ARG A 148 0.08 -9.81 17.29
C ARG A 148 -0.39 -9.35 15.91
N THR A 149 -1.59 -8.78 15.87
CA THR A 149 -2.11 -8.04 14.73
C THR A 149 -1.39 -6.70 14.62
N THR A 150 -1.12 -6.27 13.39
CA THR A 150 -0.49 -4.98 13.11
C THR A 150 -1.22 -4.21 12.02
N PHE A 151 -1.46 -2.94 12.27
CA PHE A 151 -1.98 -1.96 11.30
C PHE A 151 -0.85 -1.21 10.58
N ASP A 152 0.35 -1.26 11.14
CA ASP A 152 1.59 -0.69 10.60
C ASP A 152 1.79 -1.00 9.11
N ASP A 153 2.29 -0.07 8.31
CA ASP A 153 2.51 -0.23 6.86
C ASP A 153 1.33 -0.86 6.09
N ASN A 154 0.08 -0.54 6.45
CA ASN A 154 -1.11 -1.03 5.75
C ASN A 154 -1.26 -2.57 5.74
N LYS A 155 -0.66 -3.27 6.72
CA LYS A 155 -0.58 -4.74 6.73
C LYS A 155 -1.95 -5.42 6.85
N SER A 156 -2.65 -5.26 7.97
CA SER A 156 -3.95 -5.93 8.16
C SER A 156 -5.05 -5.34 7.30
N GLN A 157 -5.00 -4.03 7.04
CA GLN A 157 -6.00 -3.31 6.26
C GLN A 157 -5.99 -3.78 4.80
N SER A 158 -4.82 -3.87 4.16
CA SER A 158 -4.73 -4.36 2.77
C SER A 158 -5.09 -5.85 2.65
N ALA A 159 -4.73 -6.66 3.64
CA ALA A 159 -5.11 -8.07 3.67
C ALA A 159 -6.64 -8.23 3.72
N LEU A 160 -7.32 -7.50 4.62
CA LEU A 160 -8.78 -7.54 4.69
C LEU A 160 -9.43 -6.96 3.42
N MET A 161 -8.90 -5.84 2.91
CA MET A 161 -9.38 -5.21 1.67
C MET A 161 -9.44 -6.21 0.51
N LEU A 162 -8.34 -6.95 0.27
CA LEU A 162 -8.28 -7.96 -0.77
C LEU A 162 -9.33 -9.05 -0.57
N ILE A 163 -9.46 -9.58 0.66
CA ILE A 163 -10.41 -10.66 0.94
C ILE A 163 -11.85 -10.17 0.68
N MET A 164 -12.20 -8.94 1.08
CA MET A 164 -13.51 -8.36 0.81
C MET A 164 -13.77 -8.16 -0.69
N HIS A 165 -12.78 -7.66 -1.45
CA HIS A 165 -12.93 -7.49 -2.89
C HIS A 165 -13.08 -8.83 -3.63
N VAL A 166 -12.38 -9.88 -3.18
CA VAL A 166 -12.54 -11.23 -3.73
C VAL A 166 -13.91 -11.81 -3.36
N ASP A 167 -14.39 -11.62 -2.13
CA ASP A 167 -15.73 -12.06 -1.71
C ASP A 167 -16.82 -11.46 -2.58
N GLU A 168 -16.74 -10.14 -2.82
CA GLU A 168 -17.66 -9.41 -3.69
C GLU A 168 -17.60 -9.93 -5.14
N GLU A 169 -16.40 -10.14 -5.68
CA GLU A 169 -16.22 -10.66 -7.04
C GLU A 169 -16.80 -12.07 -7.21
N LEU A 170 -16.75 -12.89 -6.14
CA LEU A 170 -17.32 -14.24 -6.12
C LEU A 170 -18.82 -14.24 -5.77
N GLU A 171 -19.46 -13.08 -5.69
CA GLU A 171 -20.86 -12.93 -5.30
C GLU A 171 -21.17 -13.61 -3.95
N PHE A 172 -20.22 -13.54 -3.01
CA PHE A 172 -20.34 -14.07 -1.65
C PHE A 172 -20.54 -15.60 -1.57
N LYS A 173 -20.13 -16.34 -2.61
CA LYS A 173 -20.34 -17.80 -2.69
C LYS A 173 -19.28 -18.63 -1.96
N ASP A 174 -18.13 -18.05 -1.64
CA ASP A 174 -17.10 -18.73 -0.85
C ASP A 174 -17.32 -18.47 0.64
N ALA A 175 -17.98 -19.43 1.32
CA ALA A 175 -18.31 -19.32 2.73
C ALA A 175 -17.09 -19.13 3.65
N LYS A 176 -15.89 -19.58 3.27
CA LYS A 176 -14.67 -19.40 4.07
C LYS A 176 -14.17 -17.97 4.00
N ILE A 177 -14.27 -17.36 2.81
CA ILE A 177 -13.93 -15.95 2.61
C ILE A 177 -14.91 -15.10 3.42
N HIS A 178 -16.21 -15.33 3.26
CA HIS A 178 -17.24 -14.56 3.95
C HIS A 178 -17.11 -14.62 5.47
N GLU A 179 -16.89 -15.81 6.04
CA GLU A 179 -16.67 -15.98 7.48
C GLU A 179 -15.41 -15.25 7.96
N ALA A 180 -14.31 -15.35 7.20
CA ALA A 180 -13.05 -14.72 7.58
C ALA A 180 -13.13 -13.19 7.61
N VAL A 181 -13.89 -12.59 6.68
CA VAL A 181 -14.18 -11.15 6.69
C VAL A 181 -14.99 -10.76 7.93
N GLY A 182 -16.07 -11.49 8.21
CA GLY A 182 -16.90 -11.26 9.39
C GLY A 182 -16.09 -11.29 10.69
N TYR A 183 -15.24 -12.32 10.84
CA TYR A 183 -14.33 -12.46 11.98
C TYR A 183 -13.33 -11.32 12.06
N ALA A 184 -12.68 -10.96 10.95
CA ALA A 184 -11.70 -9.87 10.91
C ALA A 184 -12.33 -8.55 11.36
N LEU A 185 -13.47 -8.18 10.76
CA LEU A 185 -14.17 -6.92 11.07
C LEU A 185 -14.58 -6.88 12.54
N GLN A 186 -15.18 -7.94 13.07
CA GLN A 186 -15.60 -7.98 14.48
C GLN A 186 -14.41 -7.76 15.43
N GLN A 187 -13.32 -8.51 15.24
CA GLN A 187 -12.16 -8.46 16.12
C GLN A 187 -11.38 -7.14 15.97
N MET A 188 -11.22 -6.65 14.75
CA MET A 188 -10.54 -5.38 14.49
C MET A 188 -11.35 -4.22 15.05
N LEU A 189 -12.68 -4.15 14.84
CA LEU A 189 -13.53 -3.10 15.43
C LEU A 189 -13.41 -3.05 16.96
N ALA A 190 -13.29 -4.21 17.61
CA ALA A 190 -13.08 -4.28 19.07
C ALA A 190 -11.74 -3.67 19.52
N ALA A 191 -10.78 -3.47 18.61
CA ALA A 191 -9.49 -2.84 18.90
C ALA A 191 -9.52 -1.30 18.85
N GLN A 192 -10.61 -0.68 18.43
CA GLN A 192 -10.74 0.78 18.40
C GLN A 192 -10.82 1.33 19.83
N TYR A 193 -10.03 2.37 20.11
CA TYR A 193 -10.05 3.05 21.40
C TYR A 193 -11.30 3.93 21.57
N PRO A 194 -11.70 4.26 22.83
CA PRO A 194 -12.87 5.08 23.11
C PRO A 194 -12.87 6.46 22.44
N ASN A 195 -11.69 7.04 22.22
CA ASN A 195 -11.52 8.33 21.54
C ASN A 195 -11.55 8.21 20.01
N GLY A 196 -11.79 7.02 19.45
CA GLY A 196 -11.83 6.74 18.01
C GLY A 196 -10.49 6.38 17.38
N ALA A 197 -9.40 6.48 18.14
CA ALA A 197 -8.05 6.11 17.70
C ALA A 197 -7.88 4.60 17.55
N TRP A 198 -6.74 4.22 16.98
CA TRP A 198 -6.31 2.84 16.79
C TRP A 198 -4.88 2.62 17.30
N PRO A 199 -4.56 1.46 17.89
CA PRO A 199 -3.18 1.08 18.17
C PRO A 199 -2.40 0.89 16.87
N GLN A 200 -1.06 0.91 16.95
CA GLN A 200 -0.25 0.38 15.85
C GLN A 200 -0.42 -1.14 15.77
N GLN A 201 -0.40 -1.81 16.92
CA GLN A 201 -0.43 -3.26 17.07
C GLN A 201 -1.18 -3.67 18.33
N TYR A 202 -1.86 -4.82 18.28
CA TYR A 202 -2.58 -5.37 19.43
C TYR A 202 -2.60 -6.90 19.37
N SER A 203 -2.91 -7.53 20.50
CA SER A 203 -3.16 -8.97 20.56
C SER A 203 -4.54 -9.31 21.13
N GLU A 204 -5.12 -8.40 21.89
CA GLU A 204 -6.47 -8.48 22.45
C GLU A 204 -7.12 -7.09 22.37
N PRO A 205 -8.45 -6.99 22.41
CA PRO A 205 -9.14 -5.72 22.57
C PRO A 205 -8.60 -4.92 23.77
N PRO A 206 -8.41 -3.60 23.64
CA PRO A 206 -7.91 -2.78 24.73
C PRO A 206 -8.95 -2.65 25.84
N ASP A 207 -8.48 -2.49 27.09
CA ASP A 207 -9.32 -2.10 28.22
C ASP A 207 -9.73 -0.62 28.07
N PRO A 208 -11.01 -0.30 27.81
CA PRO A 208 -11.45 1.08 27.58
C PRO A 208 -11.14 2.03 28.74
N GLY A 209 -11.08 1.52 29.98
CA GLY A 209 -10.77 2.31 31.17
C GLY A 209 -9.36 2.91 31.18
N GLN A 210 -8.46 2.42 30.32
CA GLN A 210 -7.07 2.88 30.23
C GLN A 210 -6.85 3.96 29.16
N PHE A 211 -7.87 4.30 28.37
CA PHE A 211 -7.76 5.18 27.21
C PHE A 211 -8.78 6.32 27.32
N PRO A 212 -8.47 7.38 28.11
CA PRO A 212 -9.38 8.49 28.30
C PRO A 212 -9.59 9.28 27.01
N VAL A 213 -10.79 9.85 26.85
CA VAL A 213 -11.12 10.72 25.73
C VAL A 213 -10.68 12.14 26.05
N LEU A 214 -9.53 12.53 25.52
CA LEU A 214 -8.92 13.84 25.72
C LEU A 214 -8.71 14.55 24.37
N LYS A 215 -8.53 15.87 24.40
CA LYS A 215 -8.05 16.64 23.24
C LYS A 215 -6.53 16.70 23.26
N ALA A 216 -5.92 16.83 22.08
CA ALA A 216 -4.49 17.02 21.98
C ALA A 216 -4.02 18.31 22.64
N SER A 217 -2.91 18.21 23.36
CA SER A 217 -2.26 19.33 24.03
C SER A 217 -0.75 19.22 23.95
N TYR A 218 -0.08 20.33 24.24
CA TYR A 218 1.37 20.31 24.42
C TYR A 218 1.69 19.74 25.80
N PRO A 219 2.66 18.82 25.93
CA PRO A 219 3.20 18.48 27.23
C PRO A 219 3.96 19.69 27.81
N ASP A 220 4.08 19.75 29.13
CA ASP A 220 4.85 20.80 29.82
C ASP A 220 6.32 20.79 29.37
N ASN A 221 6.88 19.59 29.24
CA ASN A 221 8.20 19.34 28.69
C ASN A 221 8.18 18.06 27.83
N TRP A 222 9.17 17.92 26.95
CA TRP A 222 9.39 16.68 26.22
C TRP A 222 10.89 16.35 26.19
N SER A 223 11.22 15.07 26.26
CA SER A 223 12.61 14.61 26.32
C SER A 223 13.34 14.85 25.01
N ARG A 224 14.54 15.44 25.07
CA ARG A 224 15.46 15.56 23.93
C ARG A 224 16.21 14.28 23.60
N GLU A 225 16.19 13.33 24.54
CA GLU A 225 16.78 12.00 24.39
C GLU A 225 15.68 10.95 24.23
N TRP A 226 15.97 9.85 23.53
CA TRP A 226 14.99 8.80 23.25
C TRP A 226 14.62 8.01 24.53
N PRO A 227 13.37 8.09 25.03
CA PRO A 227 12.98 7.49 26.30
C PRO A 227 12.60 6.00 26.18
N LYS A 228 12.76 5.39 24.99
CA LYS A 228 12.41 3.97 24.70
C LYS A 228 10.95 3.62 25.07
N PRO A 229 9.95 4.39 24.61
CA PRO A 229 8.55 4.14 24.95
C PRO A 229 8.04 2.84 24.31
N ARG A 230 7.02 2.24 24.92
CA ARG A 230 6.22 1.16 24.29
C ARG A 230 5.16 1.78 23.39
N TYR A 231 5.58 2.27 22.23
CA TYR A 231 4.73 3.07 21.35
C TYR A 231 3.69 2.27 20.55
N THR A 232 3.74 0.94 20.57
CA THR A 232 2.86 0.08 19.74
C THR A 232 1.38 0.20 20.09
N GLU A 233 1.07 0.63 21.31
CA GLU A 233 -0.29 0.89 21.80
C GLU A 233 -0.72 2.36 21.65
N PHE A 234 0.17 3.25 21.19
CA PHE A 234 -0.17 4.67 21.03
C PHE A 234 -1.21 4.88 19.94
N TYR A 235 -1.87 6.05 19.99
CA TYR A 235 -2.77 6.49 18.93
C TYR A 235 -1.92 6.83 17.70
N THR A 236 -1.86 5.89 16.75
CA THR A 236 -0.81 5.88 15.72
C THR A 236 -1.30 6.36 14.36
N LEU A 237 -0.87 7.56 13.95
CA LEU A 237 -1.08 8.11 12.60
C LEU A 237 0.04 7.74 11.62
N ASN A 238 1.21 7.35 12.14
CA ASN A 238 2.38 6.95 11.37
C ASN A 238 2.03 5.97 10.23
N ASP A 239 2.69 6.13 9.08
CA ASP A 239 2.49 5.36 7.85
C ASP A 239 1.03 5.38 7.35
N ASN A 240 0.32 6.47 7.64
CA ASN A 240 -1.11 6.67 7.34
C ASN A 240 -2.03 5.55 7.89
N ASN A 241 -1.64 4.87 8.98
CA ASN A 241 -2.33 3.66 9.45
C ASN A 241 -3.84 3.87 9.62
N MET A 242 -4.26 4.95 10.28
CA MET A 242 -5.68 5.25 10.48
C MET A 242 -6.38 5.70 9.20
N SER A 243 -5.69 6.34 8.25
CA SER A 243 -6.25 6.66 6.94
C SER A 243 -6.62 5.38 6.19
N HIS A 244 -5.74 4.38 6.20
CA HIS A 244 -6.00 3.07 5.58
C HIS A 244 -7.13 2.30 6.28
N ILE A 245 -7.27 2.45 7.61
CA ILE A 245 -8.40 1.88 8.35
C ILE A 245 -9.71 2.54 7.92
N VAL A 246 -9.76 3.87 7.80
CA VAL A 246 -10.95 4.60 7.33
C VAL A 246 -11.37 4.13 5.94
N ASP A 247 -10.42 4.02 4.99
CA ASP A 247 -10.72 3.53 3.65
C ASP A 247 -11.27 2.09 3.67
N MET A 248 -10.65 1.20 4.46
CA MET A 248 -11.10 -0.19 4.62
C MET A 248 -12.49 -0.29 5.26
N LEU A 249 -12.81 0.54 6.24
CA LEU A 249 -14.11 0.54 6.91
C LEU A 249 -15.24 1.05 6.00
N PHE A 250 -14.98 2.09 5.20
CA PHE A 250 -15.96 2.53 4.19
C PHE A 250 -16.15 1.51 3.07
N GLU A 251 -15.09 0.77 2.71
CA GLU A 251 -15.24 -0.32 1.75
C GLU A 251 -16.06 -1.48 2.33
N ALA A 252 -15.88 -1.80 3.63
CA ALA A 252 -16.71 -2.78 4.33
C ALA A 252 -18.19 -2.34 4.41
N GLU A 253 -18.45 -1.05 4.66
CA GLU A 253 -19.81 -0.49 4.57
C GLU A 253 -20.38 -0.69 3.16
N ARG A 254 -19.62 -0.35 2.12
CA ARG A 254 -20.06 -0.45 0.72
C ARG A 254 -20.41 -1.89 0.31
N ILE A 255 -19.56 -2.85 0.67
CA ILE A 255 -19.70 -4.25 0.23
C ILE A 255 -20.77 -4.99 1.04
N TYR A 256 -20.87 -4.72 2.36
CA TYR A 256 -21.66 -5.53 3.30
C TYR A 256 -22.78 -4.77 4.04
N ASP A 257 -23.02 -3.49 3.73
CA ASP A 257 -23.95 -2.61 4.47
C ASP A 257 -23.66 -2.55 5.99
N ARG A 258 -22.38 -2.62 6.36
CA ARG A 258 -21.91 -2.65 7.75
C ARG A 258 -21.84 -1.24 8.35
N LYS A 259 -22.98 -0.76 8.86
CA LYS A 259 -23.09 0.56 9.51
C LYS A 259 -22.18 0.76 10.72
N ASP A 260 -21.87 -0.31 11.45
CA ASP A 260 -20.89 -0.27 12.54
C ASP A 260 -19.46 0.04 12.06
N CYS A 261 -19.10 -0.37 10.84
CA CYS A 261 -17.86 0.03 10.19
C CYS A 261 -17.87 1.51 9.83
N ARG A 262 -19.00 2.02 9.30
CA ARG A 262 -19.20 3.46 9.06
C ARG A 262 -19.03 4.27 10.34
N ASP A 263 -19.70 3.86 11.42
CA ASP A 263 -19.63 4.55 12.71
C ASP A 263 -18.20 4.54 13.28
N ALA A 264 -17.45 3.45 13.11
CA ALA A 264 -16.05 3.38 13.49
C ALA A 264 -15.15 4.30 12.64
N ALA A 265 -15.42 4.43 11.34
CA ALA A 265 -14.72 5.39 10.47
C ALA A 265 -15.00 6.83 10.91
N ILE A 266 -16.25 7.16 11.24
CA ILE A 266 -16.64 8.48 11.77
C ILE A 266 -15.94 8.77 13.09
N ARG A 267 -15.92 7.83 14.04
CA ARG A 267 -15.17 7.99 15.31
C ARG A 267 -13.68 8.21 15.07
N THR A 268 -13.09 7.58 14.04
CA THR A 268 -11.70 7.85 13.64
C THR A 268 -11.53 9.28 13.12
N GLY A 269 -12.52 9.80 12.39
CA GLY A 269 -12.58 11.21 12.02
C GLY A 269 -12.66 12.15 13.23
N GLU A 270 -13.48 11.81 14.22
CA GLU A 270 -13.59 12.58 15.46
C GLU A 270 -12.28 12.57 16.26
N PHE A 271 -11.55 11.45 16.24
CA PHE A 271 -10.19 11.41 16.75
C PHE A 271 -9.29 12.41 16.03
N PHE A 272 -9.31 12.49 14.69
CA PHE A 272 -8.48 13.46 13.96
C PHE A 272 -8.80 14.91 14.37
N LEU A 273 -10.09 15.24 14.57
CA LEU A 273 -10.49 16.56 15.06
C LEU A 273 -9.96 16.83 16.48
N MET A 274 -10.03 15.84 17.38
CA MET A 274 -9.48 15.97 18.74
C MET A 274 -7.95 15.99 18.76
N ALA A 275 -7.30 15.32 17.81
CA ALA A 275 -5.86 15.18 17.71
C ALA A 275 -5.18 16.39 17.05
N GLN A 276 -5.94 17.26 16.37
CA GLN A 276 -5.39 18.49 15.81
C GLN A 276 -4.82 19.33 16.96
N MET A 277 -3.52 19.59 16.89
CA MET A 277 -2.83 20.35 17.92
C MET A 277 -3.37 21.79 17.99
N PRO A 278 -3.40 22.41 19.16
CA PRO A 278 -3.79 23.82 19.27
C PRO A 278 -2.74 24.73 18.59
N GLU A 279 -3.09 26.02 18.43
CA GLU A 279 -2.11 27.04 18.08
C GLU A 279 -0.87 26.97 19.01
N PRO A 280 0.35 27.19 18.49
CA PRO A 280 0.66 27.74 17.17
C PRO A 280 0.84 26.72 16.03
N GLN A 281 0.55 25.43 16.24
CA GLN A 281 0.84 24.39 15.24
C GLN A 281 -0.38 23.50 14.98
N PRO A 282 -1.43 23.98 14.28
CA PRO A 282 -2.68 23.23 14.00
C PRO A 282 -2.52 22.05 13.01
N GLY A 283 -1.48 21.24 13.18
CA GLY A 283 -1.25 19.96 12.50
C GLY A 283 -1.38 18.77 13.45
N TRP A 284 -0.79 17.64 13.07
CA TRP A 284 -0.84 16.39 13.81
C TRP A 284 0.55 15.82 14.08
N ALA A 285 0.68 14.89 15.02
CA ALA A 285 1.89 14.13 15.31
C ALA A 285 1.88 12.77 14.59
N GLN A 286 3.02 12.06 14.53
CA GLN A 286 3.02 10.66 14.06
C GLN A 286 2.25 9.74 15.03
N GLN A 287 2.33 10.02 16.33
CA GLN A 287 1.64 9.27 17.37
C GLN A 287 1.39 10.15 18.60
N TYR A 288 0.34 9.80 19.34
CA TYR A 288 0.00 10.40 20.62
C TYR A 288 -0.03 9.37 21.73
N ASP A 289 0.44 9.75 22.92
CA ASP A 289 0.29 8.93 24.12
C ASP A 289 -1.16 8.94 24.64
N ARG A 290 -1.40 8.21 25.73
CA ARG A 290 -2.73 8.11 26.36
C ARG A 290 -3.25 9.45 26.90
N ASN A 291 -2.37 10.43 27.10
CA ASN A 291 -2.71 11.79 27.53
C ASN A 291 -2.94 12.74 26.34
N MET A 292 -2.97 12.22 25.10
CA MET A 292 -3.09 13.00 23.87
C MET A 292 -1.95 14.01 23.67
N HIS A 293 -0.75 13.69 24.14
CA HIS A 293 0.45 14.45 23.82
C HIS A 293 1.21 13.80 22.66
N PRO A 294 1.78 14.59 21.71
CA PRO A 294 2.75 14.07 20.75
C PRO A 294 3.85 13.30 21.48
N ALA A 295 4.16 12.09 21.01
CA ALA A 295 5.04 11.18 21.73
C ALA A 295 6.18 10.63 20.85
N TRP A 296 7.27 10.26 21.51
CA TRP A 296 8.36 9.52 20.86
C TRP A 296 7.88 8.14 20.38
N ALA A 297 8.43 7.65 19.26
CA ALA A 297 8.34 6.25 18.86
C ALA A 297 9.74 5.63 18.79
N ARG A 298 10.27 5.37 17.59
CA ARG A 298 11.65 4.89 17.42
C ARG A 298 12.66 5.99 17.78
N LYS A 299 13.94 5.62 17.89
CA LYS A 299 15.04 6.53 18.28
C LYS A 299 15.24 7.76 17.38
N PHE A 300 14.58 7.80 16.23
CA PHE A 300 14.62 8.86 15.22
C PHE A 300 13.24 9.46 14.94
N GLU A 301 12.28 9.25 15.85
CA GLU A 301 10.89 9.70 15.76
C GLU A 301 10.50 10.41 17.06
N PRO A 302 10.86 11.70 17.20
CA PRO A 302 10.65 12.46 18.43
C PRO A 302 9.20 12.85 18.61
N ALA A 303 8.85 13.27 19.83
CA ALA A 303 7.62 13.99 20.08
C ALA A 303 7.60 15.31 19.27
N ALA A 304 6.81 15.35 18.19
CA ALA A 304 6.80 16.44 17.23
C ALA A 304 5.50 16.49 16.43
N VAL A 305 5.18 17.67 15.91
CA VAL A 305 4.19 17.82 14.83
C VAL A 305 4.85 17.36 13.52
N THR A 306 4.16 16.55 12.71
CA THR A 306 4.71 15.93 11.51
C THR A 306 4.23 16.59 10.23
N GLY A 307 5.13 16.84 9.28
CA GLY A 307 4.75 17.33 7.95
C GLY A 307 4.16 16.25 7.03
N GLY A 308 4.49 14.97 7.27
CA GLY A 308 4.06 13.86 6.42
C GLY A 308 2.65 13.41 6.73
N GLU A 309 2.45 12.88 7.94
CA GLU A 309 1.18 12.23 8.33
C GLU A 309 0.03 13.26 8.42
N SER A 310 0.33 14.52 8.77
CA SER A 310 -0.67 15.59 8.77
C SER A 310 -1.29 15.83 7.40
N GLN A 311 -0.54 15.68 6.32
CA GLN A 311 -1.08 15.77 4.97
C GLN A 311 -2.01 14.60 4.65
N ALA A 312 -1.77 13.43 5.23
CA ALA A 312 -2.68 12.29 5.10
C ALA A 312 -3.94 12.48 5.93
N VAL A 313 -3.83 12.98 7.16
CA VAL A 313 -4.99 13.35 7.98
C VAL A 313 -5.87 14.36 7.26
N MET A 314 -5.30 15.44 6.69
CA MET A 314 -6.07 16.41 5.91
C MET A 314 -6.83 15.75 4.75
N ARG A 315 -6.19 14.85 3.99
CA ARG A 315 -6.88 14.11 2.91
C ARG A 315 -7.97 13.19 3.44
N THR A 316 -7.74 12.51 4.56
CA THR A 316 -8.74 11.63 5.17
C THR A 316 -9.92 12.41 5.76
N LEU A 317 -9.70 13.60 6.31
CA LEU A 317 -10.77 14.51 6.72
C LEU A 317 -11.63 14.93 5.51
N LEU A 318 -11.02 15.27 4.38
CA LEU A 318 -11.77 15.53 3.14
C LEU A 318 -12.54 14.29 2.67
N ARG A 319 -11.95 13.09 2.76
CA ARG A 319 -12.63 11.83 2.47
C ARG A 319 -13.82 11.60 3.39
N LEU A 320 -13.66 11.81 4.70
CA LEU A 320 -14.75 11.70 5.67
C LEU A 320 -15.88 12.68 5.34
N TYR A 321 -15.56 13.92 4.97
CA TYR A 321 -16.56 14.89 4.51
C TYR A 321 -17.33 14.38 3.29
N GLN A 322 -16.65 13.74 2.33
CA GLN A 322 -17.32 13.15 1.17
C GLN A 322 -18.34 12.06 1.54
N PHE A 323 -18.02 11.20 2.52
CA PHE A 323 -18.88 10.06 2.91
C PHE A 323 -20.00 10.43 3.89
N THR A 324 -19.85 11.54 4.59
CA THR A 324 -20.72 11.89 5.72
C THR A 324 -21.48 13.20 5.51
N ALA A 325 -21.03 14.04 4.58
CA ALA A 325 -21.42 15.44 4.46
C ALA A 325 -21.21 16.28 5.75
N ASP A 326 -20.46 15.77 6.72
CA ASP A 326 -20.17 16.48 7.98
C ASP A 326 -19.07 17.52 7.76
N ARG A 327 -19.47 18.79 7.70
CA ARG A 327 -18.58 19.93 7.45
C ARG A 327 -17.48 20.08 8.47
N ARG A 328 -17.62 19.56 9.71
CA ARG A 328 -16.57 19.63 10.73
C ARG A 328 -15.25 19.07 10.22
N PHE A 329 -15.28 18.03 9.39
CA PHE A 329 -14.08 17.44 8.81
C PHE A 329 -13.41 18.36 7.77
N ALA A 330 -14.20 19.00 6.89
CA ALA A 330 -13.66 19.94 5.92
C ALA A 330 -13.14 21.23 6.59
N ASP A 331 -13.80 21.70 7.64
CA ASP A 331 -13.47 22.95 8.33
C ASP A 331 -12.16 22.88 9.14
N ALA A 332 -11.70 21.67 9.51
CA ALA A 332 -10.43 21.47 10.19
C ALA A 332 -9.19 21.61 9.28
N VAL A 333 -9.37 21.57 7.96
CA VAL A 333 -8.28 21.54 6.97
C VAL A 333 -7.61 22.91 6.75
N PRO A 334 -8.33 24.04 6.57
CA PRO A 334 -7.70 25.33 6.27
C PRO A 334 -6.69 25.84 7.31
N PRO A 335 -6.93 25.74 8.64
CA PRO A 335 -5.92 26.15 9.63
C PRO A 335 -4.61 25.36 9.49
N ALA A 336 -4.70 24.06 9.23
CA ALA A 336 -3.54 23.20 9.01
C ALA A 336 -2.78 23.58 7.74
N ILE A 337 -3.48 23.84 6.62
CA ILE A 337 -2.86 24.31 5.37
C ILE A 337 -2.08 25.61 5.62
N ALA A 338 -2.71 26.59 6.27
CA ALA A 338 -2.08 27.88 6.54
C ALA A 338 -0.83 27.74 7.43
N TYR A 339 -0.86 26.85 8.41
CA TYR A 339 0.30 26.51 9.24
C TYR A 339 1.43 25.87 8.42
N TYR A 340 1.13 24.86 7.58
CA TYR A 340 2.17 24.18 6.82
C TYR A 340 2.74 25.01 5.67
N GLN A 341 1.96 25.90 5.05
CA GLN A 341 2.46 26.87 4.06
C GLN A 341 3.56 27.76 4.68
N LYS A 342 3.36 28.22 5.92
CA LYS A 342 4.38 29.00 6.67
C LYS A 342 5.56 28.15 7.15
N SER A 343 5.42 26.83 7.16
CA SER A 343 6.41 25.88 7.70
C SER A 343 7.26 25.22 6.61
N GLN A 344 7.04 25.55 5.33
CA GLN A 344 7.84 25.02 4.23
C GLN A 344 9.31 25.38 4.38
N LEU A 345 10.15 24.41 4.03
CA LEU A 345 11.59 24.59 3.89
C LEU A 345 11.89 25.38 2.61
N GLU A 346 13.12 25.89 2.50
CA GLU A 346 13.57 26.66 1.32
C GLU A 346 13.39 25.91 -0.02
N ASP A 347 13.46 24.57 0.00
CA ASP A 347 13.24 23.72 -1.18
C ASP A 347 11.76 23.38 -1.45
N GLY A 348 10.82 24.03 -0.75
CA GLY A 348 9.36 23.83 -0.88
C GLY A 348 8.84 22.54 -0.24
N LYS A 349 9.71 21.72 0.37
CA LYS A 349 9.31 20.53 1.13
C LYS A 349 8.88 20.90 2.54
N LEU A 350 8.34 19.91 3.25
CA LEU A 350 8.11 19.99 4.68
C LEU A 350 9.15 19.16 5.43
N ALA A 351 9.56 19.62 6.61
CA ALA A 351 10.25 18.74 7.54
C ALA A 351 9.30 17.63 7.99
N ARG A 352 9.83 16.41 8.17
CA ARG A 352 9.04 15.34 8.76
C ARG A 352 8.70 15.65 10.22
N PHE A 353 9.53 16.40 10.92
CA PHE A 353 9.32 16.76 12.33
C PHE A 353 9.51 18.25 12.56
N TYR A 354 8.54 18.86 13.23
CA TYR A 354 8.60 20.23 13.74
C TYR A 354 8.55 20.20 15.27
N GLU A 355 9.51 20.89 15.88
CA GLU A 355 9.59 21.06 17.32
C GLU A 355 8.31 21.67 17.88
N LEU A 356 7.84 21.09 18.98
CA LEU A 356 6.65 21.56 19.68
C LEU A 356 6.82 23.03 20.12
N LYS A 357 5.80 23.84 19.87
CA LYS A 357 5.68 25.28 20.15
C LYS A 357 6.55 26.19 19.27
N THR A 358 7.82 25.87 19.04
CA THR A 358 8.74 26.78 18.31
C THR A 358 8.65 26.66 16.80
N ASN A 359 8.08 25.56 16.30
CA ASN A 359 7.99 25.23 14.88
C ASN A 359 9.34 25.05 14.16
N ARG A 360 10.44 24.83 14.89
CA ARG A 360 11.76 24.59 14.28
C ARG A 360 11.81 23.18 13.69
N PRO A 361 12.27 22.99 12.44
CA PRO A 361 12.52 21.67 11.88
C PRO A 361 13.48 20.84 12.76
N LEU A 362 13.13 19.56 12.99
CA LEU A 362 13.95 18.59 13.72
C LEU A 362 14.45 17.51 12.76
N PHE A 363 15.73 17.20 12.89
CA PHE A 363 16.44 16.17 12.13
C PHE A 363 17.26 15.29 13.07
N PHE A 364 17.84 14.23 12.52
CA PHE A 364 18.79 13.38 13.23
C PHE A 364 20.06 13.23 12.42
N THR A 365 21.21 13.17 13.09
CA THR A 365 22.46 12.76 12.45
C THR A 365 22.44 11.28 12.07
N LYS A 366 23.44 10.78 11.33
CA LYS A 366 23.58 9.34 11.02
C LYS A 366 23.68 8.47 12.28
N ASP A 367 24.24 9.03 13.35
CA ASP A 367 24.33 8.40 14.68
C ASP A 367 23.08 8.63 15.55
N TYR A 368 22.01 9.16 14.95
CA TYR A 368 20.73 9.43 15.59
C TYR A 368 20.83 10.41 16.78
N GLN A 369 21.64 11.45 16.64
CA GLN A 369 21.62 12.61 17.54
C GLN A 369 20.62 13.63 17.03
N LEU A 370 19.70 14.08 17.90
CA LEU A 370 18.71 15.11 17.56
C LEU A 370 19.43 16.43 17.23
N THR A 371 19.07 17.04 16.10
CA THR A 371 19.69 18.27 15.60
C THR A 371 18.68 19.13 14.83
N TYR A 372 19.00 20.41 14.63
CA TYR A 372 18.26 21.31 13.74
C TYR A 372 18.88 21.40 12.34
N SER A 373 20.02 20.73 12.12
CA SER A 373 20.71 20.69 10.82
C SER A 373 20.37 19.41 10.07
N ASP A 374 20.08 19.55 8.79
CA ASP A 374 19.83 18.47 7.84
C ASP A 374 21.11 17.99 7.11
N ALA A 375 22.28 18.49 7.50
CA ALA A 375 23.54 18.26 6.78
C ALA A 375 24.08 16.82 6.91
N ASP A 376 23.71 16.07 7.96
CA ASP A 376 24.22 14.72 8.23
C ASP A 376 23.11 13.70 8.49
N MET A 377 22.03 13.74 7.71
CA MET A 377 20.90 12.82 7.93
C MET A 377 21.21 11.37 7.49
N PRO A 378 20.60 10.36 8.15
CA PRO A 378 20.54 9.00 7.65
C PRO A 378 19.97 8.94 6.22
N THR A 379 20.53 8.07 5.37
CA THR A 379 20.13 7.97 3.95
C THR A 379 18.93 7.04 3.74
N HIS A 380 18.59 6.21 4.71
CA HIS A 380 17.51 5.22 4.63
C HIS A 380 16.19 5.69 5.26
N TYR A 381 16.14 6.91 5.81
CA TYR A 381 14.92 7.49 6.39
C TYR A 381 14.71 8.91 5.88
N SER A 382 13.51 9.22 5.41
CA SER A 382 13.21 10.53 4.84
C SER A 382 12.76 11.52 5.92
N PHE A 383 13.61 12.50 6.24
CA PHE A 383 13.27 13.58 7.16
C PHE A 383 12.72 14.84 6.46
N LYS A 384 12.66 14.84 5.13
CA LYS A 384 12.02 15.89 4.33
C LYS A 384 11.03 15.26 3.38
N VAL A 385 9.77 15.66 3.47
CA VAL A 385 8.68 15.09 2.69
C VAL A 385 8.18 16.08 1.65
N GLY A 386 7.73 15.57 0.49
CA GLY A 386 7.11 16.41 -0.53
C GLY A 386 5.87 17.13 0.00
N SER A 387 5.70 18.39 -0.40
CA SER A 387 4.48 19.15 -0.14
C SER A 387 3.41 18.80 -1.16
N ARG A 388 2.22 18.43 -0.66
CA ARG A 388 0.98 18.22 -1.42
C ARG A 388 -0.10 19.24 -1.02
N LEU A 389 0.28 20.31 -0.33
CA LEU A 389 -0.66 21.31 0.20
C LEU A 389 -1.55 21.90 -0.89
N ASP A 390 -1.00 22.24 -2.05
CA ASP A 390 -1.76 22.79 -3.17
C ASP A 390 -2.84 21.83 -3.65
N SER A 391 -2.52 20.53 -3.76
CA SER A 391 -3.49 19.50 -4.16
C SER A 391 -4.57 19.30 -3.09
N ILE A 392 -4.21 19.38 -1.81
CA ILE A 392 -5.16 19.28 -0.70
C ILE A 392 -6.09 20.51 -0.68
N GLU A 393 -5.55 21.71 -0.89
CA GLU A 393 -6.33 22.94 -0.96
C GLU A 393 -7.27 22.94 -2.16
N GLN A 394 -6.80 22.50 -3.33
CA GLN A 394 -7.62 22.34 -4.53
C GLN A 394 -8.77 21.36 -4.28
N GLU A 395 -8.49 20.23 -3.63
CA GLU A 395 -9.54 19.25 -3.29
C GLU A 395 -10.54 19.82 -2.27
N TRP A 396 -10.06 20.52 -1.23
CA TRP A 396 -10.94 21.19 -0.28
C TRP A 396 -11.85 22.23 -0.95
N LYS A 397 -11.31 23.05 -1.87
CA LYS A 397 -12.09 24.02 -2.66
C LYS A 397 -13.12 23.31 -3.53
N ARG A 398 -12.71 22.25 -4.23
CA ARG A 398 -13.60 21.44 -5.08
C ARG A 398 -14.75 20.88 -4.26
N LEU A 399 -14.47 20.19 -3.16
CA LEU A 399 -15.50 19.58 -2.31
C LEU A 399 -16.45 20.61 -1.69
N ASN A 400 -15.97 21.79 -1.32
CA ASN A 400 -16.84 22.85 -0.80
C ASN A 400 -17.72 23.51 -1.85
N SER A 401 -17.41 23.36 -3.13
CA SER A 401 -18.25 23.82 -4.24
C SER A 401 -19.36 22.85 -4.63
N LEU A 402 -19.32 21.60 -4.14
CA LEU A 402 -20.32 20.58 -4.47
C LEU A 402 -21.56 20.67 -3.57
N ALA A 403 -22.70 20.26 -4.12
CA ALA A 403 -23.88 19.95 -3.34
C ALA A 403 -23.68 18.65 -2.54
N ALA A 404 -24.41 18.46 -1.45
CA ALA A 404 -24.28 17.28 -0.59
C ALA A 404 -24.47 15.95 -1.35
N ASP A 405 -25.44 15.91 -2.28
CA ASP A 405 -25.74 14.74 -3.10
C ASP A 405 -24.62 14.38 -4.08
N ASP A 406 -23.73 15.33 -4.40
CA ASP A 406 -22.59 15.16 -5.31
C ASP A 406 -21.27 14.87 -4.58
N LEU A 407 -21.26 14.89 -3.23
CA LEU A 407 -20.05 14.65 -2.43
C LEU A 407 -19.60 13.20 -2.48
N LEU A 408 -20.56 12.28 -2.48
CA LEU A 408 -20.31 10.85 -2.38
C LEU A 408 -19.57 10.37 -3.65
N PRO A 409 -18.38 9.76 -3.49
CA PRO A 409 -17.62 9.27 -4.63
C PRO A 409 -18.35 8.08 -5.26
N LYS A 410 -18.46 8.09 -6.58
CA LYS A 410 -18.97 6.94 -7.32
C LYS A 410 -17.93 5.82 -7.27
N HIS A 411 -18.32 4.66 -6.74
CA HIS A 411 -17.48 3.48 -6.82
C HIS A 411 -17.43 2.99 -8.27
N THR A 412 -16.21 2.79 -8.80
CA THR A 412 -16.00 2.26 -10.14
C THR A 412 -14.93 1.20 -10.09
N PHE A 413 -15.30 -0.03 -10.44
CA PHE A 413 -14.33 -1.07 -10.74
C PHE A 413 -13.47 -0.69 -11.95
N SER A 414 -12.29 -1.29 -12.06
CA SER A 414 -11.44 -1.18 -13.25
C SER A 414 -12.26 -1.56 -14.49
N SER A 415 -12.49 -0.58 -15.36
CA SER A 415 -13.27 -0.77 -16.59
C SER A 415 -12.36 -1.09 -17.76
N LYS A 416 -12.90 -1.85 -18.72
CA LYS A 416 -12.17 -2.18 -19.95
C LYS A 416 -11.82 -0.90 -20.70
N LEU A 417 -10.53 -0.72 -20.96
CA LEU A 417 -10.04 0.46 -21.67
C LEU A 417 -10.43 0.40 -23.15
N LYS A 418 -10.62 1.57 -23.75
CA LYS A 418 -10.73 1.68 -25.21
C LYS A 418 -9.40 1.33 -25.84
N ARG A 419 -9.44 0.60 -26.96
CA ARG A 419 -8.25 0.32 -27.77
C ARG A 419 -7.55 1.62 -28.17
N SER A 420 -6.23 1.66 -27.96
CA SER A 420 -5.39 2.75 -28.42
C SER A 420 -3.97 2.26 -28.67
N ARG A 421 -3.28 2.89 -29.62
CA ARG A 421 -1.88 2.59 -29.93
C ARG A 421 -0.98 2.72 -28.69
N LYS A 422 -1.22 3.72 -27.84
CA LYS A 422 -0.48 3.93 -26.59
C LYS A 422 -0.59 2.76 -25.61
N ILE A 423 -1.75 2.11 -25.51
CA ILE A 423 -1.92 0.94 -24.62
C ILE A 423 -1.23 -0.28 -25.24
N GLN A 424 -1.35 -0.46 -26.55
CA GLN A 424 -0.69 -1.53 -27.30
C GLN A 424 0.84 -1.44 -27.19
N GLU A 425 1.43 -0.26 -27.42
CA GLU A 425 2.88 -0.04 -27.34
C GLU A 425 3.42 -0.33 -25.93
N ARG A 426 2.71 0.11 -24.89
CA ARG A 426 3.08 -0.24 -23.50
C ARG A 426 2.99 -1.74 -23.24
N ALA A 427 2.01 -2.43 -23.83
CA ALA A 427 1.90 -3.88 -23.73
C ALA A 427 3.02 -4.61 -24.49
N GLU A 428 3.40 -4.11 -25.68
CA GLU A 428 4.54 -4.59 -26.47
C GLU A 428 5.85 -4.44 -25.67
N GLU A 429 6.07 -3.26 -25.06
CA GLU A 429 7.23 -3.00 -24.20
C GLU A 429 7.34 -4.00 -23.04
N VAL A 430 6.25 -4.26 -22.31
CA VAL A 430 6.30 -5.20 -21.18
C VAL A 430 6.46 -6.65 -21.66
N VAL A 431 5.88 -7.04 -22.79
CA VAL A 431 6.07 -8.40 -23.35
C VAL A 431 7.51 -8.60 -23.82
N ASN A 432 8.12 -7.59 -24.46
CA ASN A 432 9.51 -7.66 -24.91
C ASN A 432 10.54 -7.75 -23.77
N GLN A 433 10.13 -7.43 -22.54
CA GLN A 433 10.97 -7.56 -21.33
C GLN A 433 10.87 -8.95 -20.67
N LEU A 434 9.97 -9.81 -21.13
CA LEU A 434 9.81 -11.16 -20.57
C LEU A 434 10.98 -12.05 -20.99
N ASP A 435 11.49 -12.83 -20.04
CA ASP A 435 12.41 -13.93 -20.35
C ASP A 435 11.68 -15.17 -20.91
N SER A 436 12.44 -16.22 -21.21
CA SER A 436 11.92 -17.49 -21.75
C SER A 436 10.99 -18.24 -20.79
N ARG A 437 10.91 -17.85 -19.51
CA ARG A 437 10.02 -18.43 -18.51
C ARG A 437 8.73 -17.64 -18.34
N GLY A 438 8.72 -16.38 -18.79
CA GLY A 438 7.62 -15.44 -18.53
C GLY A 438 7.87 -14.58 -17.30
N ALA A 439 9.13 -14.39 -16.90
CA ALA A 439 9.50 -13.52 -15.79
C ALA A 439 9.95 -12.14 -16.27
N TRP A 440 9.68 -11.11 -15.47
CA TRP A 440 10.31 -9.80 -15.60
C TRP A 440 11.50 -9.78 -14.64
N VAL A 441 12.70 -9.67 -15.22
CA VAL A 441 13.94 -9.73 -14.45
C VAL A 441 14.70 -8.41 -14.61
N GLU A 442 15.03 -7.78 -13.50
CA GLU A 442 15.75 -6.52 -13.43
C GLU A 442 17.04 -6.66 -12.61
N THR A 443 17.97 -5.73 -12.81
CA THR A 443 19.15 -5.64 -11.94
C THR A 443 18.78 -4.86 -10.70
N GLY A 444 18.99 -5.43 -9.52
CA GLY A 444 18.72 -4.74 -8.27
C GLY A 444 19.54 -5.27 -7.11
N LYS A 445 19.20 -4.80 -5.92
CA LYS A 445 19.79 -5.27 -4.67
C LYS A 445 18.74 -6.03 -3.87
N MET A 446 19.19 -7.15 -3.33
CA MET A 446 18.55 -7.86 -2.24
C MET A 446 19.33 -7.58 -0.95
N ARG A 447 18.69 -7.67 0.21
CA ARG A 447 19.30 -7.38 1.51
C ARG A 447 20.37 -8.40 1.90
N HIS A 448 20.20 -9.65 1.49
CA HIS A 448 21.01 -10.78 1.95
C HIS A 448 21.91 -11.40 0.87
N THR A 449 21.95 -10.81 -0.33
CA THR A 449 22.83 -11.23 -1.41
C THR A 449 23.40 -10.00 -2.10
N ASP A 450 24.63 -10.10 -2.64
CA ASP A 450 25.20 -9.06 -3.48
C ASP A 450 24.33 -8.81 -4.73
N SER A 451 24.58 -7.71 -5.44
CA SER A 451 23.75 -7.27 -6.59
C SER A 451 23.44 -8.43 -7.55
N VAL A 452 22.16 -8.76 -7.70
CA VAL A 452 21.68 -9.90 -8.49
C VAL A 452 20.63 -9.46 -9.50
N LYS A 453 20.50 -10.26 -10.55
CA LYS A 453 19.26 -10.28 -11.35
C LYS A 453 18.13 -10.78 -10.45
N LEU A 454 17.02 -10.04 -10.39
CA LEU A 454 15.91 -10.33 -9.49
C LEU A 454 14.56 -10.09 -10.15
N ILE A 455 13.53 -10.68 -9.55
CA ILE A 455 12.13 -10.41 -9.79
C ILE A 455 11.63 -9.51 -8.64
N ASP A 456 11.11 -8.33 -8.95
CA ASP A 456 10.49 -7.41 -7.99
C ASP A 456 8.96 -7.43 -8.15
N MET A 457 8.22 -7.65 -7.06
CA MET A 457 6.76 -7.70 -7.12
C MET A 457 6.11 -6.36 -7.50
N ASN A 458 6.77 -5.21 -7.30
CA ASN A 458 6.28 -3.94 -7.84
C ASN A 458 6.31 -3.94 -9.37
N THR A 459 7.40 -4.44 -9.97
CA THR A 459 7.52 -4.55 -11.43
C THR A 459 6.51 -5.58 -11.96
N TYR A 460 6.38 -6.71 -11.28
CA TYR A 460 5.40 -7.73 -11.63
C TYR A 460 3.97 -7.18 -11.67
N THR A 461 3.48 -6.64 -10.54
CA THR A 461 2.09 -6.19 -10.40
C THR A 461 1.76 -5.04 -11.35
N ARG A 462 2.71 -4.13 -11.61
CA ARG A 462 2.56 -3.07 -12.61
C ARG A 462 2.46 -3.61 -14.03
N ASN A 463 3.36 -4.50 -14.43
CA ASN A 463 3.42 -5.01 -15.80
C ASN A 463 2.27 -5.97 -16.10
N LEU A 464 1.84 -6.78 -15.12
CA LEU A 464 0.66 -7.63 -15.20
C LEU A 464 -0.57 -6.82 -15.61
N LYS A 465 -0.80 -5.68 -14.95
CA LYS A 465 -1.94 -4.80 -15.21
C LYS A 465 -1.88 -4.12 -16.58
N ILE A 466 -0.70 -3.70 -17.01
CA ILE A 466 -0.49 -3.15 -18.36
C ILE A 466 -0.86 -4.20 -19.43
N LEU A 467 -0.38 -5.43 -19.26
CA LEU A 467 -0.66 -6.51 -20.20
C LEU A 467 -2.15 -6.89 -20.20
N ALA A 468 -2.76 -7.01 -19.02
CA ALA A 468 -4.19 -7.31 -18.89
C ALA A 468 -5.09 -6.21 -19.49
N ALA A 469 -4.70 -4.95 -19.35
CA ALA A 469 -5.42 -3.82 -19.95
C ALA A 469 -5.47 -3.92 -21.48
N TRP A 470 -4.37 -4.30 -22.14
CA TRP A 470 -4.35 -4.51 -23.59
C TRP A 470 -5.12 -5.76 -24.01
N ALA A 471 -4.92 -6.87 -23.29
CA ALA A 471 -5.60 -8.14 -23.55
C ALA A 471 -7.13 -7.98 -23.55
N GLY A 472 -7.67 -7.14 -22.65
CA GLY A 472 -9.11 -6.89 -22.52
C GLY A 472 -9.68 -5.66 -23.22
N ALA A 473 -8.85 -4.84 -23.89
CA ALA A 473 -9.29 -3.57 -24.46
C ALA A 473 -10.39 -3.74 -25.52
N LYS A 474 -11.37 -2.83 -25.55
CA LYS A 474 -12.50 -2.86 -26.50
C LYS A 474 -12.41 -1.79 -27.57
#